data_AF-A0A7M7QNE8-F1
#
_entry.id   AF-A0A7M7QNE8-F1
#
_cell.length_a   1.000
_cell.length_b   1.000
_cell.length_c   1.000
_cell.angle_alpha   90.00
_cell.angle_beta   90.00
_cell.angle_gamma   90.00
#
_symmetry.space_group_name_H-M   'P 1'
#
loop_
_entity.id
_entity.type
_entity.pdbx_description
1 polymer ?
#
loop_
_entity_poly.entity_id
_entity_poly.type
_entity_poly.pdbx_seq_one_letter_code
_entity_poly.pdbx_strand_id
1 'polypeptide(L)'
;MRKDARALGARPLRTRDTSNHHELSLSLSLSLSLSLPRYTHKLPIFFPPSAPRSLRGASRVAGIVVVRRCANRGISVGDMGSSGSLFWGSANDNVLNPATGLTGRQKKLVQNMWAIVRKEPIPNGVAIMLAYFKKYPEYQKVFTHFKDVPLEELSANKKFQAHCLNIVTALNNLIDSINDPALLEANLVAIGERHHRRGQTKEQFLHLKEVIAEVLRQKLGAKFTAETAEAWNKTIDAAYTGIFQTFST
;
A
#
# COMPACT_ATOMS: atom_id res chain seq x y z
N MET A 1 2.30 -52.56 -74.66
CA MET A 1 1.00 -53.00 -74.11
C MET A 1 0.73 -52.22 -72.84
N ARG A 2 -0.38 -51.48 -72.81
CA ARG A 2 -0.91 -50.75 -71.66
C ARG A 2 -1.41 -51.73 -70.60
N LYS A 3 -1.25 -51.41 -69.31
CA LYS A 3 -2.31 -51.59 -68.30
C LYS A 3 -2.17 -50.52 -67.21
N ASP A 4 -3.23 -49.73 -67.11
CA ASP A 4 -3.54 -48.81 -66.02
C ASP A 4 -3.91 -49.58 -64.74
N ALA A 5 -3.59 -49.03 -63.57
CA ALA A 5 -4.39 -49.26 -62.36
C ALA A 5 -4.17 -48.12 -61.35
N ARG A 6 -5.21 -47.31 -61.23
CA ARG A 6 -5.45 -46.24 -60.26
C ARG A 6 -5.90 -46.88 -58.93
N ALA A 7 -5.34 -46.47 -57.80
CA ALA A 7 -5.91 -46.77 -56.48
C ALA A 7 -5.87 -45.53 -55.57
N LEU A 8 -7.05 -45.20 -55.06
CA LEU A 8 -7.43 -44.11 -54.17
C LEU A 8 -7.48 -44.62 -52.72
N GLY A 9 -7.24 -43.72 -51.75
CA GLY A 9 -7.55 -43.90 -50.31
C GLY A 9 -6.36 -44.43 -49.50
N ALA A 10 -6.01 -43.93 -48.31
CA ALA A 10 -6.68 -43.06 -47.36
C ALA A 10 -5.63 -42.30 -46.52
N ARG A 11 -5.92 -41.07 -46.11
CA ARG A 11 -5.14 -40.34 -45.09
C ARG A 11 -5.68 -40.70 -43.70
N PRO A 12 -4.83 -41.09 -42.72
CA PRO A 12 -5.28 -41.17 -41.33
C PRO A 12 -5.34 -39.76 -40.72
N LEU A 13 -6.43 -39.54 -39.98
CA LEU A 13 -6.73 -38.34 -39.23
C LEU A 13 -5.66 -38.06 -38.17
N ARG A 14 -5.20 -36.80 -38.16
CA ARG A 14 -4.37 -36.20 -37.11
C ARG A 14 -5.08 -36.36 -35.77
N THR A 15 -4.46 -37.09 -34.85
CA THR A 15 -4.90 -37.18 -33.46
C THR A 15 -4.92 -35.77 -32.86
N ARG A 16 -6.10 -35.39 -32.37
CA ARG A 16 -6.34 -34.17 -31.61
C ARG A 16 -5.89 -34.46 -30.19
N ASP A 17 -4.73 -33.93 -29.81
CA ASP A 17 -4.31 -33.94 -28.42
C ASP A 17 -5.11 -32.90 -27.63
N THR A 18 -5.39 -33.34 -26.42
CA THR A 18 -6.30 -32.85 -25.41
C THR A 18 -5.72 -31.70 -24.60
N SER A 19 -6.62 -31.05 -23.86
CA SER A 19 -6.33 -30.24 -22.69
C SER A 19 -5.73 -28.85 -22.93
N ASN A 20 -6.57 -27.83 -22.82
CA ASN A 20 -6.45 -26.78 -21.79
C ASN A 20 -7.39 -25.61 -22.14
N HIS A 21 -8.68 -25.79 -21.85
CA HIS A 21 -9.60 -24.68 -21.65
C HIS A 21 -9.63 -24.35 -20.15
N HIS A 22 -8.59 -23.68 -19.66
CA HIS A 22 -8.63 -22.89 -18.44
C HIS A 22 -8.28 -21.45 -18.79
N GLU A 23 -9.24 -20.79 -19.43
CA GLU A 23 -9.21 -19.36 -19.74
C GLU A 23 -10.62 -18.84 -19.46
N LEU A 24 -10.88 -18.47 -18.22
CA LEU A 24 -11.87 -17.44 -17.87
C LEU A 24 -11.48 -16.78 -16.54
N SER A 25 -11.07 -15.52 -16.67
CA SER A 25 -11.22 -14.44 -15.70
C SER A 25 -10.40 -14.52 -14.39
N LEU A 26 -9.49 -13.57 -14.21
CA LEU A 26 -9.46 -12.66 -13.05
C LEU A 26 -8.36 -11.59 -13.28
N SER A 27 -8.59 -10.77 -14.30
CA SER A 27 -7.98 -9.43 -14.38
C SER A 27 -8.78 -8.50 -13.47
N LEU A 28 -8.09 -7.84 -12.52
CA LEU A 28 -8.53 -6.68 -11.73
C LEU A 28 -9.88 -6.81 -10.99
N SER A 29 -9.83 -6.83 -9.65
CA SER A 29 -10.67 -6.01 -8.75
C SER A 29 -10.60 -6.55 -7.32
N LEU A 30 -9.89 -5.84 -6.43
CA LEU A 30 -10.48 -5.30 -5.21
C LEU A 30 -9.48 -4.32 -4.59
N SER A 31 -9.43 -3.12 -5.16
CA SER A 31 -9.19 -1.93 -4.37
C SER A 31 -10.40 -1.76 -3.45
N LEU A 32 -10.11 -1.62 -2.16
CA LEU A 32 -11.06 -1.43 -1.08
C LEU A 32 -11.98 -0.23 -1.38
N SER A 33 -13.28 -0.49 -1.54
CA SER A 33 -14.33 0.53 -1.63
C SER A 33 -14.52 1.20 -0.26
N LEU A 34 -13.84 2.31 0.00
CA LEU A 34 -14.28 3.29 0.99
C LEU A 34 -15.30 4.20 0.32
N SER A 35 -16.56 3.97 0.65
CA SER A 35 -17.69 4.82 0.27
C SER A 35 -17.54 6.19 0.93
N LEU A 36 -17.09 7.19 0.17
CA LEU A 36 -17.24 8.60 0.54
C LEU A 36 -18.53 9.13 -0.09
N PRO A 37 -19.47 9.73 0.68
CA PRO A 37 -20.67 10.32 0.12
C PRO A 37 -20.31 11.55 -0.70
N ARG A 38 -20.64 11.52 -2.00
CA ARG A 38 -20.63 12.71 -2.87
C ARG A 38 -21.73 13.66 -2.40
N TYR A 39 -21.35 14.71 -1.68
CA TYR A 39 -22.21 15.88 -1.47
C TYR A 39 -22.26 16.68 -2.77
N THR A 40 -23.30 16.49 -3.57
CA THR A 40 -23.62 17.39 -4.68
C THR A 40 -24.57 18.46 -4.16
N HIS A 41 -24.04 19.65 -3.89
CA HIS A 41 -24.87 20.84 -3.68
C HIS A 41 -25.59 21.17 -5.00
N LYS A 42 -26.86 20.78 -5.10
CA LYS A 42 -27.81 21.46 -5.98
C LYS A 42 -28.20 22.77 -5.31
N LEU A 43 -27.73 23.88 -5.85
CA LEU A 43 -28.27 25.22 -5.56
C LEU A 43 -29.70 25.30 -6.13
N PRO A 44 -30.72 25.61 -5.33
CA PRO A 44 -32.00 26.02 -5.89
C PRO A 44 -31.93 27.50 -6.29
N ILE A 45 -32.22 27.74 -7.56
CA ILE A 45 -32.55 29.05 -8.14
C ILE A 45 -33.81 29.54 -7.43
N PHE A 46 -33.72 30.69 -6.75
CA PHE A 46 -34.88 31.39 -6.20
C PHE A 46 -34.83 32.86 -6.65
N PHE A 47 -35.75 33.23 -7.54
CA PHE A 47 -36.09 34.62 -7.87
C PHE A 47 -37.59 34.84 -7.55
N PRO A 48 -37.99 36.10 -7.29
CA PRO A 48 -38.78 36.47 -6.11
C PRO A 48 -40.24 36.83 -6.44
N PRO A 49 -41.07 37.15 -5.43
CA PRO A 49 -42.20 38.04 -5.62
C PRO A 49 -41.90 39.45 -5.07
N SER A 50 -41.92 40.40 -5.99
CA SER A 50 -42.51 41.75 -5.93
C SER A 50 -42.80 42.36 -4.55
N ALA A 51 -42.10 43.47 -4.26
CA ALA A 51 -42.50 44.43 -3.23
C ALA A 51 -43.71 45.28 -3.67
N PRO A 52 -44.46 45.83 -2.70
CA PRO A 52 -44.99 47.18 -2.83
C PRO A 52 -44.46 48.13 -1.75
N ARG A 53 -44.22 49.36 -2.19
CA ARG A 53 -43.89 50.55 -1.38
C ARG A 53 -45.01 50.86 -0.37
N SER A 54 -44.63 51.40 0.80
CA SER A 54 -44.92 52.79 1.20
C SER A 54 -45.17 52.98 2.71
N LEU A 55 -44.32 53.83 3.31
CA LEU A 55 -44.59 54.86 4.33
C LEU A 55 -44.71 54.53 5.84
N ARG A 56 -43.81 55.21 6.57
CA ARG A 56 -43.98 55.98 7.82
C ARG A 56 -44.48 55.26 9.08
N GLY A 57 -43.71 55.41 10.16
CA GLY A 57 -44.26 55.39 11.51
C GLY A 57 -43.23 54.98 12.56
N ALA A 58 -42.86 55.91 13.43
CA ALA A 58 -42.02 55.69 14.59
C ALA A 58 -42.67 54.71 15.59
N SER A 59 -41.86 53.99 16.37
CA SER A 59 -41.76 54.22 17.82
C SER A 59 -40.86 53.17 18.48
N ARG A 60 -40.15 53.65 19.50
CA ARG A 60 -39.29 52.91 20.42
C ARG A 60 -40.12 51.90 21.21
N VAL A 61 -39.63 50.68 21.42
CA VAL A 61 -39.84 49.94 22.68
C VAL A 61 -38.63 49.06 22.95
N ALA A 62 -38.10 49.20 24.17
CA ALA A 62 -37.04 48.44 24.77
C ALA A 62 -37.46 46.97 25.00
N GLY A 63 -36.55 46.04 24.73
CA GLY A 63 -36.72 44.61 25.01
C GLY A 63 -35.43 44.03 25.57
N ILE A 64 -35.28 44.15 26.88
CA ILE A 64 -34.28 43.46 27.70
C ILE A 64 -34.52 41.95 27.58
N VAL A 65 -33.53 41.19 27.11
CA VAL A 65 -33.44 39.75 27.42
C VAL A 65 -32.05 39.48 28.00
N VAL A 66 -32.11 39.03 29.24
CA VAL A 66 -31.03 38.79 30.20
C VAL A 66 -30.10 37.68 29.69
N VAL A 67 -28.84 38.03 29.43
CA VAL A 67 -27.75 37.06 29.31
C VAL A 67 -27.47 36.51 30.70
N ARG A 68 -27.81 35.23 30.93
CA ARG A 68 -27.43 34.53 32.16
C ARG A 68 -25.91 34.34 32.20
N ARG A 69 -25.29 35.12 33.06
CA ARG A 69 -23.91 35.04 33.54
C ARG A 69 -23.77 33.80 34.43
N CYS A 70 -22.96 32.82 34.03
CA CYS A 70 -22.36 31.87 34.96
C CYS A 70 -20.92 32.34 35.23
N ALA A 71 -20.72 32.95 36.39
CA ALA A 71 -19.41 33.32 36.91
C ALA A 71 -18.97 32.31 37.98
N ASN A 72 -17.86 31.65 37.68
CA ASN A 72 -16.62 31.58 38.47
C ASN A 72 -16.62 30.94 39.88
N ARG A 73 -15.77 29.91 40.01
CA ARG A 73 -14.80 29.64 41.09
C ARG A 73 -13.96 28.45 40.57
N GLY A 74 -12.67 28.50 40.26
CA GLY A 74 -11.58 29.36 40.71
C GLY A 74 -10.65 28.52 41.60
N ILE A 75 -9.61 27.89 41.04
CA ILE A 75 -8.43 27.42 41.80
C ILE A 75 -7.16 27.65 40.97
N SER A 76 -6.38 28.60 41.48
CA SER A 76 -4.94 28.83 41.45
C SER A 76 -4.13 28.64 40.16
N VAL A 77 -3.77 29.79 39.59
CA VAL A 77 -2.57 30.01 38.79
C VAL A 77 -1.36 29.96 39.73
N GLY A 78 -0.36 29.14 39.41
CA GLY A 78 1.00 29.21 39.96
C GLY A 78 1.93 29.50 38.79
N ASP A 79 2.64 30.61 38.89
CA ASP A 79 3.37 31.29 37.83
C ASP A 79 4.82 30.79 37.68
N MET A 80 5.35 30.99 36.47
CA MET A 80 6.75 31.15 36.05
C MET A 80 7.80 30.05 36.29
N GLY A 81 8.40 29.59 35.18
CA GLY A 81 9.78 29.11 35.24
C GLY A 81 10.32 28.39 34.00
N SER A 82 10.84 29.17 33.04
CA SER A 82 12.01 28.84 32.22
C SER A 82 11.89 27.85 31.04
N SER A 83 12.03 28.44 29.85
CA SER A 83 12.75 27.97 28.66
C SER A 83 13.43 26.60 28.75
N GLY A 84 13.00 25.68 27.87
CA GLY A 84 13.65 24.39 27.65
C GLY A 84 12.88 23.44 26.73
N SER A 85 12.29 23.92 25.63
CA SER A 85 11.66 23.05 24.64
C SER A 85 12.71 22.48 23.69
N LEU A 86 13.45 21.47 24.13
CA LEU A 86 14.32 20.62 23.29
C LEU A 86 14.64 19.33 24.06
N PHE A 87 14.43 18.18 23.40
CA PHE A 87 14.72 16.81 23.86
C PHE A 87 13.80 16.21 24.94
N TRP A 88 12.80 15.44 24.51
CA TRP A 88 12.43 14.22 25.25
C TRP A 88 11.89 13.16 24.28
N GLY A 89 12.72 12.16 23.95
CA GLY A 89 12.21 10.88 23.47
C GLY A 89 11.43 10.25 24.62
N SER A 90 10.19 9.82 24.38
CA SER A 90 9.36 9.23 25.43
C SER A 90 10.04 7.95 25.94
N ALA A 91 10.05 7.69 27.25
CA ALA A 91 10.67 6.49 27.83
C ALA A 91 10.12 5.17 27.21
N ASN A 92 8.93 5.22 26.61
CA ASN A 92 8.32 4.13 25.84
C ASN A 92 8.94 3.87 24.47
N ASP A 93 9.78 4.76 23.92
CA ASP A 93 10.32 4.62 22.57
C ASP A 93 11.37 3.50 22.44
N ASN A 94 11.94 3.03 23.56
CA ASN A 94 12.91 1.94 23.59
C ASN A 94 12.31 0.61 24.04
N VAL A 95 11.03 0.58 24.43
CA VAL A 95 10.35 -0.65 24.86
C VAL A 95 9.96 -1.47 23.62
N LEU A 96 10.26 -2.77 23.65
CA LEU A 96 9.88 -3.69 22.58
C LEU A 96 8.37 -3.93 22.59
N ASN A 97 7.75 -3.77 21.42
CA ASN A 97 6.38 -4.22 21.22
C ASN A 97 6.35 -5.75 21.13
N PRO A 98 5.59 -6.46 21.98
CA PRO A 98 5.59 -7.92 22.01
C PRO A 98 5.05 -8.57 20.73
N ALA A 99 4.16 -7.89 19.99
CA ALA A 99 3.60 -8.41 18.74
C ALA A 99 4.56 -8.29 17.56
N THR A 100 5.35 -7.21 17.49
CA THR A 100 6.22 -6.93 16.33
C THR A 100 7.72 -7.08 16.63
N GLY A 101 8.13 -7.19 17.89
CA GLY A 101 9.54 -7.19 18.30
C GLY A 101 10.29 -5.88 18.02
N LEU A 102 9.57 -4.77 17.79
CA LEU A 102 10.14 -3.47 17.41
C LEU A 102 9.95 -2.45 18.52
N THR A 103 10.95 -1.59 18.71
CA THR A 103 10.82 -0.41 19.58
C THR A 103 10.10 0.75 18.88
N GLY A 104 9.52 1.68 19.65
CA GLY A 104 8.93 2.91 19.09
C GLY A 104 9.92 3.71 18.24
N ARG A 105 11.20 3.77 18.64
CA ARG A 105 12.28 4.39 17.89
C ARG A 105 12.50 3.71 16.54
N GLN A 106 12.56 2.38 16.51
CA GLN A 106 12.73 1.61 15.26
C GLN A 106 11.56 1.81 14.30
N LYS A 107 10.32 1.82 14.81
CA LYS A 107 9.13 2.11 14.00
C LYS A 107 9.22 3.49 13.36
N LYS A 108 9.58 4.53 14.13
CA LYS A 108 9.78 5.89 13.63
C LYS A 108 10.88 5.98 12.56
N LEU A 109 12.00 5.28 12.76
CA LEU A 109 13.08 5.25 11.76
C LEU A 109 12.62 4.67 10.43
N VAL A 110 11.93 3.54 10.47
CA VAL A 110 11.40 2.89 9.26
C VAL A 110 10.37 3.78 8.57
N GLN A 111 9.44 4.37 9.33
CA GLN A 111 8.44 5.29 8.78
C GLN A 111 9.07 6.52 8.13
N ASN A 112 10.04 7.15 8.79
CA ASN A 112 10.73 8.34 8.27
C ASN A 112 11.55 8.04 7.02
N MET A 113 12.27 6.91 7.01
CA MET A 113 13.02 6.46 5.85
C MET A 113 12.09 6.12 4.68
N TRP A 114 11.02 5.39 4.95
CA TRP A 114 10.06 4.98 3.93
C TRP A 114 9.27 6.15 3.35
N ALA A 115 9.06 7.22 4.13
CA ALA A 115 8.46 8.47 3.64
C ALA A 115 9.24 9.09 2.48
N ILE A 116 10.54 8.80 2.32
CA ILE A 116 11.35 9.21 1.17
C ILE A 116 11.06 8.31 -0.02
N VAL A 117 11.03 7.00 0.20
CA VAL A 117 10.86 5.97 -0.85
C VAL A 117 9.46 6.03 -1.45
N ARG A 118 8.41 6.22 -0.63
CA ARG A 118 7.02 6.22 -1.11
C ARG A 118 6.65 7.41 -2.01
N LYS A 119 7.53 8.42 -2.15
CA LYS A 119 7.32 9.58 -3.04
C LYS A 119 7.38 9.23 -4.52
N GLU A 120 8.15 8.19 -4.87
CA GLU A 120 8.34 7.74 -6.26
C GLU A 120 8.01 6.25 -6.37
N PRO A 121 6.73 5.85 -6.20
CA PRO A 121 6.38 4.46 -6.01
C PRO A 121 6.68 3.59 -7.23
N ILE A 122 6.43 4.09 -8.45
CA ILE A 122 6.70 3.33 -9.68
C ILE A 122 8.21 3.20 -9.92
N PRO A 123 9.02 4.29 -9.97
CA PRO A 123 10.46 4.15 -10.16
C PRO A 123 11.13 3.26 -9.12
N ASN A 124 10.70 3.34 -7.85
CA ASN A 124 11.29 2.52 -6.77
C ASN A 124 10.87 1.06 -6.86
N GLY A 125 9.61 0.77 -7.17
CA GLY A 125 9.17 -0.60 -7.42
C GLY A 125 9.88 -1.21 -8.62
N VAL A 126 10.10 -0.43 -9.69
CA VAL A 126 10.86 -0.86 -10.88
C VAL A 126 12.31 -1.17 -10.50
N ALA A 127 12.99 -0.30 -9.74
CA ALA A 127 14.35 -0.55 -9.29
C ALA A 127 14.45 -1.85 -8.47
N ILE A 128 13.52 -2.08 -7.54
CA ILE A 128 13.45 -3.31 -6.74
C ILE A 128 13.28 -4.54 -7.64
N MET A 129 12.29 -4.53 -8.54
CA MET A 129 11.96 -5.71 -9.34
C MET A 129 12.99 -6.01 -10.43
N LEU A 130 13.60 -4.99 -11.03
CA LEU A 130 14.71 -5.19 -11.97
C LEU A 130 15.93 -5.77 -11.26
N ALA A 131 16.28 -5.27 -10.06
CA ALA A 131 17.36 -5.86 -9.27
C ALA A 131 17.04 -7.32 -8.89
N TYR A 132 15.79 -7.61 -8.56
CA TYR A 132 15.33 -8.95 -8.22
C TYR A 132 15.45 -9.93 -9.39
N PHE A 133 14.95 -9.56 -10.57
CA PHE A 133 15.07 -10.41 -11.77
C PHE A 133 16.48 -10.47 -12.33
N LYS A 134 17.31 -9.43 -12.12
CA LYS A 134 18.72 -9.49 -12.46
C LYS A 134 19.47 -10.52 -11.62
N LYS A 135 19.15 -10.61 -10.32
CA LYS A 135 19.77 -11.56 -9.38
C LYS A 135 19.19 -12.98 -9.52
N TYR A 136 17.89 -13.08 -9.83
CA TYR A 136 17.14 -14.33 -9.94
C TYR A 136 16.27 -14.36 -11.22
N PRO A 137 16.87 -14.55 -12.41
CA PRO A 137 16.15 -14.48 -13.68
C PRO A 137 15.00 -15.49 -13.82
N GLU A 138 15.11 -16.64 -13.15
CA GLU A 138 14.08 -17.67 -13.12
C GLU A 138 12.76 -17.20 -12.50
N TYR A 139 12.80 -16.21 -11.60
CA TYR A 139 11.59 -15.69 -10.97
C TYR A 139 10.77 -14.80 -11.89
N GLN A 140 11.33 -14.24 -12.96
CA GLN A 140 10.53 -13.52 -13.94
C GLN A 140 9.52 -14.45 -14.64
N LYS A 141 9.88 -15.74 -14.80
CA LYS A 141 9.10 -16.72 -15.57
C LYS A 141 7.70 -16.99 -15.00
N VAL A 142 7.50 -16.73 -13.70
CA VAL A 142 6.19 -16.94 -13.06
C VAL A 142 5.19 -15.81 -13.34
N PHE A 143 5.64 -14.69 -13.93
CA PHE A 143 4.79 -13.54 -14.23
C PHE A 143 4.29 -13.56 -15.68
N THR A 144 3.15 -14.22 -15.91
CA THR A 144 2.59 -14.48 -17.24
C THR A 144 2.51 -13.28 -18.19
N HIS A 145 2.29 -12.07 -17.67
CA HIS A 145 2.16 -10.85 -18.48
C HIS A 145 3.46 -10.25 -19.00
N PHE A 146 4.62 -10.64 -18.44
CA PHE A 146 5.92 -10.08 -18.81
C PHE A 146 7.08 -11.08 -18.68
N LYS A 147 6.78 -12.38 -18.58
CA LYS A 147 7.78 -13.45 -18.43
C LYS A 147 8.79 -13.52 -19.58
N ASP A 148 8.37 -13.15 -20.79
CA ASP A 148 9.18 -13.23 -22.02
C ASP A 148 9.71 -11.87 -22.48
N VAL A 149 9.48 -10.80 -21.68
CA VAL A 149 9.94 -9.45 -22.00
C VAL A 149 11.40 -9.30 -21.56
N PRO A 150 12.32 -8.80 -22.41
CA PRO A 150 13.71 -8.56 -22.02
C PRO A 150 13.81 -7.62 -20.81
N LEU A 151 14.78 -7.86 -19.92
CA LEU A 151 14.98 -7.09 -18.69
C LEU A 151 15.06 -5.58 -18.95
N GLU A 152 15.76 -5.18 -20.01
CA GLU A 152 15.96 -3.78 -20.41
C GLU A 152 14.65 -3.10 -20.85
N GLU A 153 13.70 -3.86 -21.36
CA GLU A 153 12.40 -3.37 -21.87
C GLU A 153 11.30 -3.39 -20.81
N LEU A 154 11.48 -4.14 -19.70
CA LEU A 154 10.48 -4.28 -18.64
C LEU A 154 10.05 -2.94 -18.06
N SER A 155 10.99 -2.00 -17.90
CA SER A 155 10.71 -0.69 -17.32
C SER A 155 9.63 0.08 -18.09
N ALA A 156 9.47 -0.15 -19.40
CA ALA A 156 8.45 0.46 -20.24
C ALA A 156 7.11 -0.30 -20.22
N ASN A 157 7.10 -1.57 -19.80
CA ASN A 157 5.91 -2.41 -19.79
C ASN A 157 4.91 -1.97 -18.69
N LYS A 158 3.69 -1.59 -19.10
CA LYS A 158 2.66 -1.09 -18.17
C LYS A 158 2.15 -2.13 -17.16
N LYS A 159 2.11 -3.41 -17.53
CA LYS A 159 1.74 -4.49 -16.60
C LYS A 159 2.81 -4.69 -15.54
N PHE A 160 4.08 -4.59 -15.94
CA PHE A 160 5.21 -4.61 -15.00
C PHE A 160 5.19 -3.39 -14.05
N GLN A 161 4.99 -2.17 -14.58
CA GLN A 161 4.85 -0.96 -13.75
C GLN A 161 3.70 -1.07 -12.74
N ALA A 162 2.56 -1.63 -13.15
CA ALA A 162 1.44 -1.87 -12.25
C ALA A 162 1.79 -2.87 -11.14
N HIS A 163 2.53 -3.94 -11.46
CA HIS A 163 3.02 -4.87 -10.46
C HIS A 163 3.99 -4.21 -9.47
N CYS A 164 4.93 -3.40 -9.97
CA CYS A 164 5.86 -2.62 -9.16
C CYS A 164 5.14 -1.67 -8.18
N LEU A 165 4.10 -0.98 -8.66
CA LEU A 165 3.26 -0.13 -7.81
C LEU A 165 2.57 -0.94 -6.69
N ASN A 166 2.08 -2.14 -7.00
CA ASN A 166 1.42 -2.99 -6.01
C ASN A 166 2.37 -3.43 -4.90
N ILE A 167 3.64 -3.71 -5.21
CA ILE A 167 4.66 -4.07 -4.21
C ILE A 167 4.90 -2.88 -3.27
N VAL A 168 5.13 -1.69 -3.81
CA VAL A 168 5.35 -0.49 -2.99
C VAL A 168 4.10 -0.17 -2.16
N THR A 169 2.91 -0.40 -2.70
CA THR A 169 1.65 -0.22 -1.98
C THR A 169 1.51 -1.22 -0.83
N ALA A 170 1.89 -2.49 -1.04
CA ALA A 170 1.88 -3.49 0.03
C ALA A 170 2.84 -3.10 1.17
N LEU A 171 4.03 -2.61 0.83
CA LEU A 171 5.01 -2.11 1.81
C LEU A 171 4.51 -0.83 2.51
N ASN A 172 3.83 0.07 1.80
CA ASN A 172 3.16 1.22 2.44
C ASN A 172 2.16 0.75 3.50
N ASN A 173 1.28 -0.19 3.14
CA ASN A 173 0.25 -0.69 4.06
C ASN A 173 0.85 -1.36 5.30
N LEU A 174 1.92 -2.13 5.12
CA LEU A 174 2.68 -2.75 6.21
C LEU A 174 3.24 -1.69 7.18
N ILE A 175 3.88 -0.65 6.64
CA ILE A 175 4.56 0.38 7.44
C ILE A 175 3.56 1.33 8.10
N ASP A 176 2.46 1.63 7.41
CA ASP A 176 1.37 2.47 7.92
C ASP A 176 0.59 1.74 9.04
N SER A 177 0.51 0.40 9.02
CA SER A 177 -0.16 -0.40 10.05
C SER A 177 0.74 -0.91 11.18
N ILE A 178 2.04 -0.58 11.21
CA ILE A 178 3.01 -1.10 12.20
C ILE A 178 2.68 -0.77 13.67
N ASN A 179 1.79 0.20 13.90
CA ASN A 179 1.30 0.61 15.22
C ASN A 179 -0.04 -0.04 15.60
N ASP A 180 -0.67 -0.77 14.69
CA ASP A 180 -1.93 -1.50 14.88
C ASP A 180 -1.68 -2.99 14.59
N PRO A 181 -1.35 -3.79 15.62
CA PRO A 181 -1.01 -5.21 15.42
C PRO A 181 -2.10 -6.02 14.73
N ALA A 182 -3.38 -5.75 15.03
CA ALA A 182 -4.50 -6.48 14.46
C ALA A 182 -4.67 -6.17 12.96
N LEU A 183 -4.58 -4.88 12.60
CA LEU A 183 -4.62 -4.47 11.20
C LEU A 183 -3.40 -5.00 10.43
N LEU A 184 -2.21 -4.95 11.05
CA LEU A 184 -0.98 -5.49 10.46
C LEU A 184 -1.13 -6.99 10.18
N GLU A 185 -1.57 -7.77 11.15
CA GLU A 185 -1.78 -9.22 11.02
C GLU A 185 -2.75 -9.54 9.87
N ALA A 186 -3.91 -8.89 9.83
CA ALA A 186 -4.90 -9.09 8.76
C ALA A 186 -4.32 -8.80 7.37
N ASN A 187 -3.50 -7.74 7.24
CA ASN A 187 -2.82 -7.42 5.98
C ASN A 187 -1.78 -8.49 5.58
N LEU A 188 -0.99 -8.97 6.54
CA LEU A 188 0.07 -9.95 6.29
C LEU A 188 -0.50 -11.32 5.91
N VAL A 189 -1.56 -11.78 6.59
CA VAL A 189 -2.27 -13.02 6.24
C VAL A 189 -2.83 -12.93 4.82
N ALA A 190 -3.50 -11.84 4.46
CA ALA A 190 -4.04 -11.65 3.12
C ALA A 190 -2.95 -11.64 2.02
N ILE A 191 -1.76 -11.09 2.32
CA ILE A 191 -0.61 -11.17 1.41
C ILE A 191 -0.12 -12.62 1.30
N GLY A 192 0.03 -13.31 2.42
CA GLY A 192 0.48 -14.69 2.48
C GLY A 192 -0.39 -15.63 1.67
N GLU A 193 -1.70 -15.66 1.90
CA GLU A 193 -2.66 -16.51 1.18
C GLU A 193 -2.61 -16.30 -0.34
N ARG A 194 -2.51 -15.03 -0.78
CA ARG A 194 -2.47 -14.68 -2.20
C ARG A 194 -1.21 -15.18 -2.89
N HIS A 195 -0.06 -15.16 -2.20
CA HIS A 195 1.20 -15.61 -2.76
C HIS A 195 1.38 -17.12 -2.64
N HIS A 196 0.92 -17.71 -1.53
CA HIS A 196 0.90 -19.16 -1.37
C HIS A 196 0.07 -19.83 -2.46
N ARG A 197 -1.16 -19.34 -2.72
CA ARG A 197 -2.04 -19.84 -3.79
C ARG A 197 -1.42 -19.76 -5.19
N ARG A 198 -0.51 -18.81 -5.41
CA ARG A 198 0.19 -18.61 -6.69
C ARG A 198 1.50 -19.40 -6.79
N GLY A 199 1.82 -20.20 -5.78
CA GLY A 199 3.00 -21.06 -5.73
C GLY A 199 4.30 -20.34 -5.37
N GLN A 200 4.24 -19.15 -4.78
CA GLN A 200 5.46 -18.52 -4.26
C GLN A 200 6.00 -19.28 -3.05
N THR A 201 7.32 -19.36 -2.94
CA THR A 201 8.01 -20.07 -1.84
C THR A 201 8.54 -19.10 -0.79
N LYS A 202 8.78 -19.58 0.44
CA LYS A 202 9.41 -18.77 1.50
C LYS A 202 10.78 -18.23 1.08
N GLU A 203 11.53 -19.04 0.33
CA GLU A 203 12.84 -18.67 -0.23
C GLU A 203 12.74 -17.45 -1.16
N GLN A 204 11.74 -17.39 -2.05
CA GLN A 204 11.54 -16.23 -2.93
C GLN A 204 11.30 -14.93 -2.15
N PHE A 205 10.57 -15.00 -1.03
CA PHE A 205 10.40 -13.87 -0.12
C PHE A 205 11.72 -13.47 0.53
N LEU A 206 12.51 -14.42 1.03
CA LEU A 206 13.82 -14.13 1.63
C LEU A 206 14.79 -13.47 0.63
N HIS A 207 14.82 -13.96 -0.61
CA HIS A 207 15.57 -13.34 -1.70
C HIS A 207 15.09 -11.91 -1.98
N LEU A 208 13.78 -11.66 -1.95
CA LEU A 208 13.21 -10.33 -2.16
C LEU A 208 13.59 -9.37 -1.01
N LYS A 209 13.59 -9.84 0.24
CA LYS A 209 14.04 -9.06 1.40
C LYS A 209 15.46 -8.53 1.21
N GLU A 210 16.39 -9.39 0.80
CA GLU A 210 17.78 -9.00 0.55
C GLU A 210 17.89 -7.92 -0.53
N VAL A 211 17.19 -8.13 -1.65
CA VAL A 211 17.21 -7.19 -2.78
C VAL A 211 16.63 -5.84 -2.40
N ILE A 212 15.52 -5.80 -1.66
CA ILE A 212 14.96 -4.53 -1.19
C ILE A 212 15.95 -3.80 -0.30
N ALA A 213 16.60 -4.49 0.64
CA ALA A 213 17.59 -3.88 1.52
C ALA A 213 18.80 -3.30 0.74
N GLU A 214 19.25 -3.99 -0.31
CA GLU A 214 20.31 -3.50 -1.20
C GLU A 214 19.88 -2.24 -1.96
N VAL A 215 18.70 -2.25 -2.58
CA VAL A 215 18.17 -1.11 -3.34
C VAL A 215 17.94 0.10 -2.43
N LEU A 216 17.43 -0.11 -1.21
CA LEU A 216 17.28 0.95 -0.21
C LEU A 216 18.63 1.56 0.17
N ARG A 217 19.65 0.72 0.39
CA ARG A 217 21.01 1.19 0.70
C ARG A 217 21.57 2.03 -0.44
N GLN A 218 21.42 1.60 -1.69
CA GLN A 218 21.88 2.34 -2.86
C GLN A 218 21.14 3.68 -3.01
N LYS A 219 19.81 3.69 -2.87
CA LYS A 219 19.00 4.90 -3.07
C LYS A 219 19.18 5.95 -1.96
N LEU A 220 19.33 5.51 -0.71
CA LEU A 220 19.38 6.40 0.45
C LEU A 220 20.81 6.77 0.86
N GLY A 221 21.80 5.99 0.42
CA GLY A 221 23.22 6.22 0.71
C GLY A 221 23.47 6.38 2.22
N ALA A 222 24.12 7.47 2.61
CA ALA A 222 24.45 7.78 4.01
C ALA A 222 23.22 7.89 4.93
N LYS A 223 22.00 8.09 4.40
CA LYS A 223 20.78 8.13 5.21
C LYS A 223 20.32 6.74 5.64
N PHE A 224 20.77 5.67 4.97
CA PHE A 224 20.51 4.28 5.38
C PHE A 224 21.57 3.83 6.38
N THR A 225 21.51 4.41 7.57
CA THR A 225 22.43 4.11 8.68
C THR A 225 22.31 2.64 9.12
N ALA A 226 23.31 2.13 9.84
CA ALA A 226 23.27 0.78 10.41
C ALA A 226 22.01 0.55 11.26
N GLU A 227 21.61 1.55 12.03
CA GLU A 227 20.39 1.49 12.84
C GLU A 227 19.11 1.42 11.99
N THR A 228 19.06 2.20 10.90
CA THR A 228 17.90 2.16 9.98
C THR A 228 17.83 0.82 9.26
N ALA A 229 18.97 0.26 8.87
CA ALA A 229 19.05 -1.06 8.27
C ALA A 229 18.60 -2.17 9.24
N GLU A 230 19.01 -2.10 10.51
CA GLU A 230 18.56 -3.03 11.55
C GLU A 230 17.04 -2.93 11.77
N ALA A 231 16.53 -1.72 11.94
CA ALA A 231 15.10 -1.46 12.12
C ALA A 231 14.27 -1.97 10.92
N TRP A 232 14.76 -1.75 9.70
CA TRP A 232 14.16 -2.27 8.47
C TRP A 232 14.12 -3.79 8.46
N ASN A 233 15.25 -4.45 8.72
CA ASN A 233 15.33 -5.91 8.72
C ASN A 233 14.38 -6.52 9.75
N LYS A 234 14.36 -6.00 10.98
CA LYS A 234 13.42 -6.46 12.02
C LYS A 234 11.96 -6.28 11.60
N THR A 235 11.64 -5.18 10.92
CA THR A 235 10.28 -4.92 10.42
C THR A 235 9.86 -5.94 9.37
N ILE A 236 10.75 -6.23 8.40
CA ILE A 236 10.45 -7.22 7.36
C ILE A 236 10.43 -8.64 7.94
N ASP A 237 11.27 -8.96 8.92
CA ASP A 237 11.25 -10.26 9.60
C ASP A 237 9.94 -10.49 10.34
N ALA A 238 9.48 -9.52 11.12
CA ALA A 238 8.19 -9.58 11.78
C ALA A 238 7.03 -9.75 10.77
N ALA A 239 7.10 -9.04 9.64
CA ALA A 239 6.11 -9.18 8.58
C ALA A 239 6.11 -10.58 7.95
N TYR A 240 7.30 -11.15 7.73
CA TYR A 240 7.45 -12.48 7.13
C TYR A 240 6.98 -13.58 8.08
N THR A 241 7.13 -13.40 9.41
CA THR A 241 6.48 -14.28 10.39
C THR A 241 4.99 -14.39 10.14
N GLY A 242 4.28 -13.26 9.97
CA GLY A 242 2.84 -13.26 9.67
C GLY A 242 2.49 -13.85 8.29
N ILE A 243 3.24 -13.48 7.25
CA ILE A 243 3.02 -14.01 5.89
C ILE A 243 3.18 -15.53 5.86
N PHE A 244 4.24 -16.06 6.50
CA PHE A 244 4.59 -17.48 6.44
C PHE A 244 3.69 -18.39 7.27
N GLN A 245 2.83 -17.85 8.14
CA GLN A 245 1.78 -18.64 8.82
C GLN A 245 0.85 -19.32 7.79
N THR A 246 0.59 -18.65 6.68
CA THR A 246 -0.31 -19.12 5.61
C THR A 246 0.31 -20.14 4.65
N PHE A 247 1.60 -20.46 4.84
CA PHE A 247 2.33 -21.40 3.98
C PHE A 247 2.37 -22.82 4.57
N SER A 248 1.92 -22.96 5.81
CA SER A 248 1.88 -24.23 6.54
C SER A 248 0.45 -24.78 6.66
N THR A 249 -0.51 -24.13 6.01
CA THR A 249 -1.95 -24.44 6.02
C THR A 249 -2.34 -25.11 4.71
#